data_AF-A0A059LK98-F1
#
_entry.id   AF-A0A059LK98-F1
#
_cell.length_a   1.000
_cell.length_b   1.000
_cell.length_c   1.000
_cell.angle_alpha   90.00
_cell.angle_beta   90.00
_cell.angle_gamma   90.00
#
_symmetry.space_group_name_H-M   'P 1'
#
loop_
_entity.id
_entity.type
_entity.pdbx_description
1 polymer ?
#
loop_
_entity_poly.entity_id
_entity_poly.type
_entity_poly.pdbx_seq_one_letter_code
_entity_poly.pdbx_strand_id
1 'polypeptide(L)'
;VAAAVAHEAYAAGVATELPEPIDLFCTAGTLRCEALAAYNAIMSPPSGEKYTLPPVFGTQGQITQLLDPVMAERFKDLSQHGKVMAEYVWIGGTGSDLRCKTRVLSGVPKSVEDLPVWNYDGSSTGQAPGEDSEVFLIPRAIYRDPFRGGDNILVLADTYEPPRVLPNGKVSPPVPLPTNSRHAAAEAMDKAAAHEPWFGIEQEYTVLDARTKWPLGWPTNGFPGPQGPYYCAAGAGCAIGRDLVEAHLKACLHAGINVSGVNAEVMPSQWEYQVGPCTGIDSGDQMWMSRYILVRCAELFNVEVSFDPKPVPGDWNGAGGHVNYSNKATRAAETGWAAIQQQVEKLGKRHAVHIAAYGEGNERRLTGKHETSSMNDFSWGVANRGASIRVGRLVPVEKCGYYEDRRPASNLDPYVVTRLLVETTLLM
;
A
#
# COMPACT_ATOMS: atom_id res chain seq x y z
N VAL A 1 -14.79 -19.51 5.05
CA VAL A 1 -14.99 -20.85 4.44
C VAL A 1 -15.48 -21.88 5.48
N ALA A 2 -14.89 -22.01 6.68
CA ALA A 2 -15.39 -22.91 7.73
C ALA A 2 -16.82 -22.60 8.25
N ALA A 3 -17.27 -21.34 8.18
CA ALA A 3 -18.63 -20.95 8.57
C ALA A 3 -19.71 -21.29 7.51
N ALA A 4 -19.34 -21.49 6.24
CA ALA A 4 -20.29 -21.84 5.18
C ALA A 4 -20.64 -23.34 5.17
N VAL A 5 -19.66 -24.18 5.51
CA VAL A 5 -19.83 -25.65 5.56
C VAL A 5 -20.71 -26.08 6.74
N ALA A 6 -20.69 -25.34 7.85
CA ALA A 6 -21.53 -25.63 9.02
C ALA A 6 -23.04 -25.39 8.77
N HIS A 7 -23.38 -24.48 7.84
CA HIS A 7 -24.77 -24.13 7.57
C HIS A 7 -25.46 -25.11 6.60
N GLU A 8 -24.70 -25.80 5.75
CA GLU A 8 -25.22 -26.84 4.85
C GLU A 8 -25.39 -28.20 5.55
N ALA A 9 -24.53 -28.52 6.53
CA ALA A 9 -24.65 -29.77 7.31
C ALA A 9 -25.89 -29.80 8.23
N TYR A 10 -26.29 -28.64 8.78
CA TYR A 10 -27.49 -28.52 9.62
C TYR A 10 -28.79 -28.63 8.80
N ALA A 11 -28.78 -28.21 7.53
CA ALA A 11 -29.94 -28.27 6.64
C ALA A 11 -30.22 -29.69 6.10
N ALA A 12 -29.23 -30.59 6.14
CA ALA A 12 -29.31 -31.93 5.55
C ALA A 12 -29.77 -33.03 6.52
N GLY A 13 -29.92 -32.75 7.81
CA GLY A 13 -30.48 -33.72 8.78
C GLY A 13 -29.66 -35.00 8.99
N VAL A 14 -28.35 -34.98 8.70
CA VAL A 14 -27.47 -36.15 8.85
C VAL A 14 -26.55 -35.97 10.07
N ALA A 15 -26.61 -36.97 10.95
CA ALA A 15 -25.71 -37.29 12.06
C ALA A 15 -25.95 -36.60 13.43
N THR A 16 -26.58 -37.43 14.26
CA THR A 16 -26.60 -37.54 15.71
C THR A 16 -25.21 -37.78 16.33
N GLU A 17 -25.04 -37.30 17.57
CA GLU A 17 -23.96 -37.55 18.55
C GLU A 17 -22.66 -36.72 18.45
N LEU A 18 -22.49 -35.82 19.42
CA LEU A 18 -21.22 -35.19 19.79
C LEU A 18 -20.61 -35.96 20.97
N PRO A 19 -19.31 -36.31 20.97
CA PRO A 19 -18.65 -36.78 22.19
C PRO A 19 -18.23 -35.59 23.09
N GLU A 20 -18.34 -35.81 24.40
CA GLU A 20 -17.99 -34.92 25.51
C GLU A 20 -16.49 -34.51 25.56
N PRO A 21 -16.14 -33.44 26.30
CA PRO A 21 -14.84 -32.78 26.20
C PRO A 21 -13.71 -33.57 26.90
N ILE A 22 -12.60 -33.74 26.20
CA ILE A 22 -11.37 -34.32 26.75
C ILE A 22 -10.67 -33.31 27.65
N ASP A 23 -10.54 -33.66 28.94
CA ASP A 23 -9.64 -33.03 29.91
C ASP A 23 -8.18 -33.21 29.47
N LEU A 24 -7.44 -32.12 29.34
CA LEU A 24 -6.00 -32.11 29.05
C LEU A 24 -5.20 -31.54 30.23
N PHE A 25 -4.81 -32.42 31.15
CA PHE A 25 -3.71 -32.20 32.09
C PHE A 25 -2.40 -32.80 31.52
N CYS A 26 -1.31 -32.02 31.60
CA CYS A 26 0.12 -32.40 31.42
C CYS A 26 0.56 -32.85 30.00
N THR A 27 1.71 -32.51 29.41
CA THR A 27 2.99 -31.90 29.83
C THR A 27 3.62 -31.14 28.64
N ALA A 28 4.46 -30.14 28.94
CA ALA A 28 5.14 -29.30 27.95
C ALA A 28 6.21 -30.08 27.15
N GLY A 29 5.92 -30.40 25.89
CA GLY A 29 6.93 -30.96 24.98
C GLY A 29 6.42 -31.30 23.58
N THR A 30 5.21 -31.83 23.46
CA THR A 30 4.68 -32.40 22.21
C THR A 30 3.83 -31.42 21.37
N LEU A 31 3.26 -30.39 22.00
CA LEU A 31 2.38 -29.39 21.34
C LEU A 31 3.10 -28.44 20.37
N ARG A 32 4.44 -28.37 20.37
CA ARG A 32 5.18 -27.50 19.43
C ARG A 32 5.26 -28.06 18.00
N CYS A 33 5.15 -29.38 17.82
CA CYS A 33 5.23 -30.00 16.50
C CYS A 33 3.87 -30.04 15.79
N GLU A 34 2.78 -30.24 16.53
CA GLU A 34 1.45 -30.37 15.94
C GLU A 34 0.84 -29.02 15.54
N ALA A 35 1.13 -27.94 16.29
CA ALA A 35 0.73 -26.58 15.90
C ALA A 35 1.44 -26.10 14.62
N LEU A 36 2.69 -26.52 14.40
CA LEU A 36 3.46 -26.20 13.20
C LEU A 36 2.98 -27.01 11.99
N ALA A 37 2.58 -28.27 12.20
CA ALA A 37 1.97 -29.11 11.17
C ALA A 37 0.59 -28.59 10.75
N ALA A 38 -0.23 -28.13 11.72
CA ALA A 38 -1.52 -27.49 11.45
C ALA A 38 -1.36 -26.16 10.69
N TYR A 39 -0.36 -25.35 11.03
CA TYR A 39 -0.03 -24.11 10.30
C TYR A 39 0.32 -24.37 8.83
N ASN A 40 1.12 -25.40 8.55
CA ASN A 40 1.48 -25.77 7.18
C ASN A 40 0.33 -26.39 6.38
N ALA A 41 -0.62 -27.06 7.06
CA ALA A 41 -1.80 -27.64 6.41
C ALA A 41 -2.84 -26.59 6.02
N ILE A 42 -2.96 -25.48 6.78
CA ILE A 42 -3.93 -24.40 6.52
C ILE A 42 -3.48 -23.49 5.36
N MET A 43 -2.17 -23.40 5.08
CA MET A 43 -1.61 -22.55 4.02
C MET A 43 -1.51 -23.25 2.65
N SER A 44 -2.07 -24.46 2.48
CA SER A 44 -2.08 -25.15 1.19
C SER A 44 -3.35 -24.80 0.39
N PRO A 45 -3.25 -24.27 -0.84
CA PRO A 45 -4.42 -23.95 -1.66
C PRO A 45 -5.15 -25.23 -2.12
N PRO A 46 -6.48 -25.16 -2.36
CA PRO A 46 -7.28 -26.28 -2.81
C PRO A 46 -7.15 -26.46 -4.34
N SER A 47 -5.97 -26.87 -4.80
CA SER A 47 -5.75 -27.53 -6.08
C SER A 47 -4.35 -28.13 -6.05
N GLY A 48 -4.19 -29.37 -6.53
CA GLY A 48 -2.94 -30.14 -6.46
C GLY A 48 -1.76 -29.59 -7.27
N GLU A 49 -1.79 -28.33 -7.68
CA GLU A 49 -0.64 -27.62 -8.21
C GLU A 49 0.02 -26.86 -7.06
N LYS A 50 1.19 -27.34 -6.65
CA LYS A 50 2.09 -26.54 -5.81
C LYS A 50 2.44 -25.29 -6.62
N TYR A 51 1.78 -24.17 -6.33
CA TYR A 51 2.37 -22.86 -6.57
C TYR A 51 3.64 -22.78 -5.70
N THR A 52 4.74 -23.31 -6.22
CA THR A 52 6.06 -22.94 -5.75
C THR A 52 6.18 -21.46 -6.07
N LEU A 53 6.09 -20.63 -5.02
CA LEU A 53 6.61 -19.26 -5.06
C LEU A 53 7.96 -19.31 -5.81
N PRO A 54 8.22 -18.40 -6.77
CA PRO A 54 9.47 -18.44 -7.50
C PRO A 54 10.63 -18.49 -6.48
N PRO A 55 11.51 -19.51 -6.54
CA PRO A 55 12.62 -19.61 -5.61
C PRO A 55 13.55 -18.43 -5.88
N VAL A 56 13.56 -17.43 -5.00
CA VAL A 56 14.49 -16.32 -5.11
C VAL A 56 15.89 -16.83 -4.77
N PHE A 57 16.68 -17.02 -5.83
CA PHE A 57 18.04 -16.51 -6.02
C PHE A 57 19.02 -16.54 -4.82
N GLY A 58 19.54 -17.73 -4.54
CA GLY A 58 20.75 -17.94 -3.72
C GLY A 58 20.87 -19.42 -3.30
N THR A 59 21.95 -20.11 -3.70
CA THR A 59 22.11 -21.56 -3.47
C THR A 59 22.52 -21.94 -2.04
N GLN A 60 22.81 -20.96 -1.17
CA GLN A 60 23.49 -21.18 0.11
C GLN A 60 22.76 -20.70 1.37
N GLY A 61 21.48 -20.34 1.31
CA GLY A 61 20.80 -19.93 2.55
C GLY A 61 21.16 -18.49 3.02
N GLN A 62 21.76 -17.65 2.18
CA GLN A 62 22.04 -16.23 2.46
C GLN A 62 21.36 -15.29 1.44
N ILE A 63 20.97 -14.08 1.87
CA ILE A 63 20.60 -13.00 0.93
C ILE A 63 21.88 -12.58 0.24
N THR A 64 21.99 -12.86 -1.06
CA THR A 64 23.13 -12.47 -1.87
C THR A 64 22.63 -11.91 -3.18
N GLN A 65 23.34 -10.94 -3.73
CA GLN A 65 23.13 -10.52 -5.12
C GLN A 65 23.66 -11.63 -6.03
N LEU A 66 22.85 -12.10 -6.98
CA LEU A 66 23.30 -13.08 -7.96
C LEU A 66 24.13 -12.47 -9.08
N LEU A 67 23.89 -11.19 -9.35
CA LEU A 67 24.59 -10.41 -10.37
C LEU A 67 25.46 -9.37 -9.68
N ASP A 68 26.62 -9.09 -10.25
CA ASP A 68 27.47 -8.00 -9.78
C ASP A 68 26.87 -6.65 -10.24
N PRO A 69 26.34 -5.82 -9.33
CA PRO A 69 25.73 -4.54 -9.71
C PRO A 69 26.73 -3.56 -10.33
N VAL A 70 28.04 -3.72 -10.05
CA VAL A 70 29.09 -2.87 -10.64
C VAL A 70 29.18 -3.07 -12.16
N MET A 71 28.77 -4.23 -12.67
CA MET A 71 28.77 -4.49 -14.12
C MET A 71 27.69 -3.67 -14.84
N ALA A 72 26.54 -3.41 -14.19
CA ALA A 72 25.48 -2.59 -14.77
C ALA A 72 25.86 -1.11 -14.85
N GLU A 73 26.58 -0.58 -13.85
CA GLU A 73 27.01 0.82 -13.81
C GLU A 73 27.88 1.22 -15.02
N ARG A 74 28.61 0.27 -15.63
CA ARG A 74 29.40 0.52 -16.85
C ARG A 74 28.59 1.00 -18.05
N PHE A 75 27.29 0.71 -18.08
CA PHE A 75 26.40 1.05 -19.18
C PHE A 75 25.57 2.31 -18.92
N LYS A 76 25.59 2.83 -17.69
CA LYS A 76 24.70 3.91 -17.23
C LYS A 76 24.94 5.23 -17.94
N ASP A 77 26.20 5.55 -18.21
CA ASP A 77 26.61 6.81 -18.84
C ASP A 77 26.71 6.71 -20.38
N LEU A 78 26.29 5.58 -20.97
CA LEU A 78 26.24 5.47 -22.43
C LEU A 78 25.22 6.44 -23.00
N SER A 79 25.60 7.11 -24.09
CA SER A 79 24.70 8.00 -24.80
C SER A 79 23.46 7.26 -25.29
N GLN A 80 22.30 7.81 -25.01
CA GLN A 80 21.01 7.35 -25.55
C GLN A 80 20.67 8.00 -26.90
N HIS A 81 21.59 8.78 -27.47
CA HIS A 81 21.44 9.43 -28.77
C HIS A 81 20.13 10.24 -28.91
N GLY A 82 19.76 10.96 -27.84
CA GLY A 82 18.56 11.80 -27.79
C GLY A 82 17.24 11.02 -27.62
N LYS A 83 17.30 9.68 -27.49
CA LYS A 83 16.14 8.86 -27.11
C LYS A 83 15.94 8.87 -25.61
N VAL A 84 14.72 8.54 -25.19
CA VAL A 84 14.29 8.53 -23.79
C VAL A 84 13.61 7.21 -23.49
N MET A 85 13.98 6.56 -22.38
CA MET A 85 13.23 5.43 -21.85
C MET A 85 12.10 5.93 -20.95
N ALA A 86 10.88 5.51 -21.25
CA ALA A 86 9.68 5.78 -20.46
C ALA A 86 9.16 4.47 -19.84
N GLU A 87 9.26 4.35 -18.52
CA GLU A 87 8.73 3.23 -17.74
C GLU A 87 7.25 3.47 -17.43
N TYR A 88 6.36 2.73 -18.06
CA TYR A 88 4.93 2.80 -17.74
C TYR A 88 4.68 1.93 -16.52
N VAL A 89 4.09 2.50 -15.48
CA VAL A 89 3.77 1.86 -14.19
C VAL A 89 2.26 1.89 -14.00
N TRP A 90 1.67 0.77 -13.61
CA TRP A 90 0.23 0.65 -13.37
C TRP A 90 -0.08 -0.32 -12.22
N ILE A 91 -1.32 -0.25 -11.73
CA ILE A 91 -1.86 -1.15 -10.70
C ILE A 91 -2.42 -2.40 -11.38
N GLY A 92 -1.97 -3.57 -10.94
CA GLY A 92 -2.38 -4.87 -11.45
C GLY A 92 -3.73 -5.36 -10.92
N GLY A 93 -4.09 -6.59 -11.28
CA GLY A 93 -5.41 -7.14 -10.99
C GLY A 93 -5.72 -7.42 -9.52
N THR A 94 -4.70 -7.49 -8.65
CA THR A 94 -4.96 -7.64 -7.20
C THR A 94 -5.36 -6.32 -6.54
N GLY A 95 -5.20 -5.18 -7.23
CA GLY A 95 -5.38 -3.85 -6.67
C GLY A 95 -4.25 -3.40 -5.73
N SER A 96 -3.25 -4.26 -5.49
CA SER A 96 -2.09 -3.97 -4.63
C SER A 96 -0.74 -4.23 -5.30
N ASP A 97 -0.71 -5.04 -6.37
CA ASP A 97 0.47 -5.33 -7.14
C ASP A 97 0.78 -4.21 -8.14
N LEU A 98 2.05 -3.79 -8.18
CA LEU A 98 2.55 -2.82 -9.16
C LEU A 98 3.21 -3.55 -10.32
N ARG A 99 2.90 -3.12 -11.55
CA ARG A 99 3.45 -3.66 -12.78
C ARG A 99 4.14 -2.55 -13.57
N CYS A 100 5.16 -2.88 -14.33
CA CYS A 100 5.81 -1.92 -15.20
C CYS A 100 6.37 -2.52 -16.49
N LYS A 101 6.56 -1.66 -17.49
CA LYS A 101 7.36 -1.97 -18.69
C LYS A 101 7.85 -0.71 -19.39
N THR A 102 8.92 -0.83 -20.16
CA THR A 102 9.61 0.30 -20.79
C THR A 102 9.34 0.44 -22.28
N ARG A 103 9.03 1.64 -22.75
CA ARG A 103 9.14 2.01 -24.18
C ARG A 103 10.24 3.03 -24.40
N VAL A 104 10.79 3.05 -25.61
CA VAL A 104 11.74 4.08 -26.04
C VAL A 104 11.00 5.14 -26.86
N LEU A 105 11.12 6.41 -26.44
CA LEU A 105 10.58 7.58 -27.11
C LEU A 105 11.66 8.25 -27.98
N SER A 106 11.23 8.99 -28.99
CA SER A 106 12.13 9.70 -29.91
C SER A 106 12.80 10.93 -29.29
N GLY A 107 12.32 11.40 -28.14
CA GLY A 107 12.83 12.52 -27.37
C GLY A 107 12.04 12.70 -26.07
N VAL A 108 12.40 13.73 -25.30
CA VAL A 108 11.75 14.07 -24.03
C VAL A 108 10.34 14.60 -24.27
N PRO A 109 9.29 13.98 -23.70
CA PRO A 109 7.93 14.52 -23.77
C PRO A 109 7.83 15.82 -22.95
N LYS A 110 7.04 16.79 -23.39
CA LYS A 110 6.85 18.06 -22.67
C LYS A 110 5.72 17.99 -21.66
N SER A 111 4.73 17.14 -21.93
CA SER A 111 3.60 16.89 -21.04
C SER A 111 3.10 15.46 -21.13
N VAL A 112 2.13 15.11 -20.28
CA VAL A 112 1.49 13.78 -20.27
C VAL A 112 0.77 13.49 -21.58
N GLU A 113 0.23 14.52 -22.24
CA GLU A 113 -0.50 14.40 -23.50
C GLU A 113 0.41 14.04 -24.69
N ASP A 114 1.71 14.34 -24.60
CA ASP A 114 2.70 13.92 -25.58
C ASP A 114 3.02 12.42 -25.46
N LEU A 115 2.63 11.77 -24.37
CA LEU A 115 2.88 10.36 -24.16
C LEU A 115 1.87 9.50 -24.91
N PRO A 116 2.34 8.54 -25.72
CA PRO A 116 1.44 7.61 -26.40
C PRO A 116 0.69 6.70 -25.42
N VAL A 117 -0.60 6.51 -25.66
CA VAL A 117 -1.34 5.38 -25.09
C VAL A 117 -0.60 4.08 -25.45
N TRP A 118 -0.58 3.15 -24.51
CA TRP A 118 0.01 1.84 -24.73
C TRP A 118 -0.98 0.75 -24.31
N ASN A 119 -0.58 -0.51 -24.41
CA ASN A 119 -1.41 -1.64 -24.06
C ASN A 119 -0.55 -2.71 -23.38
N TYR A 120 -1.14 -3.65 -22.67
CA TYR A 120 -0.47 -4.85 -22.16
C TYR A 120 -1.42 -6.05 -22.22
N ASP A 121 -0.88 -7.23 -21.92
CA ASP A 121 -1.66 -8.45 -21.76
C ASP A 121 -2.29 -8.51 -20.36
N GLY A 122 -3.57 -8.16 -20.30
CA GLY A 122 -4.39 -8.20 -19.09
C GLY A 122 -4.61 -9.60 -18.54
N SER A 123 -4.55 -10.65 -19.37
CA SER A 123 -4.73 -12.03 -18.90
C SER A 123 -3.61 -12.47 -17.95
N SER A 124 -2.39 -12.03 -18.22
CA SER A 124 -1.21 -12.23 -17.36
C SER A 124 -1.20 -11.40 -16.05
N THR A 125 -2.27 -10.63 -15.82
CA THR A 125 -2.43 -9.77 -14.64
C THR A 125 -3.78 -9.97 -13.94
N GLY A 126 -4.63 -10.88 -14.44
CA GLY A 126 -5.99 -11.08 -13.92
C GLY A 126 -6.93 -9.93 -14.21
N GLN A 127 -6.68 -9.15 -15.27
CA GLN A 127 -7.45 -7.94 -15.63
C GLN A 127 -8.27 -8.10 -16.93
N ALA A 128 -8.06 -9.18 -17.68
CA ALA A 128 -8.82 -9.50 -18.90
C ALA A 128 -8.83 -11.02 -19.15
N PRO A 129 -9.82 -11.56 -19.88
CA PRO A 129 -9.80 -12.96 -20.31
C PRO A 129 -8.74 -13.21 -21.40
N GLY A 130 -8.40 -14.47 -21.68
CA GLY A 130 -7.33 -14.80 -22.63
C GLY A 130 -7.69 -14.51 -24.10
N GLU A 131 -8.96 -14.69 -24.46
CA GLU A 131 -9.50 -14.47 -25.79
C GLU A 131 -9.72 -12.99 -26.15
N ASP A 132 -9.64 -12.09 -25.16
CA ASP A 132 -9.79 -10.65 -25.29
C ASP A 132 -8.93 -9.93 -24.25
N SER A 133 -7.61 -10.12 -24.38
CA SER A 133 -6.66 -9.88 -23.29
C SER A 133 -6.07 -8.47 -23.27
N GLU A 134 -6.27 -7.66 -24.30
CA GLU A 134 -5.66 -6.34 -24.36
C GLU A 134 -6.27 -5.38 -23.33
N VAL A 135 -5.40 -4.70 -22.58
CA VAL A 135 -5.78 -3.59 -21.70
C VAL A 135 -4.96 -2.37 -22.06
N PHE A 136 -5.61 -1.20 -22.15
CA PHE A 136 -4.96 0.07 -22.44
C PHE A 136 -4.35 0.71 -21.19
N LEU A 137 -3.18 1.31 -21.38
CA LEU A 137 -2.46 2.16 -20.45
C LEU A 137 -2.58 3.61 -20.91
N ILE A 138 -3.33 4.42 -20.16
CA ILE A 138 -3.50 5.85 -20.42
C ILE A 138 -2.59 6.64 -19.46
N PRO A 139 -1.55 7.34 -19.95
CA PRO A 139 -0.66 8.15 -19.12
C PRO A 139 -1.41 9.19 -18.28
N ARG A 140 -0.99 9.36 -17.02
CA ARG A 140 -1.59 10.30 -16.06
C ARG A 140 -0.60 11.25 -15.42
N ALA A 141 0.62 10.79 -15.11
CA ALA A 141 1.65 11.62 -14.51
C ALA A 141 3.05 11.19 -14.96
N ILE A 142 3.97 12.15 -15.02
CA ILE A 142 5.38 11.96 -15.38
C ILE A 142 6.24 12.26 -14.16
N TYR A 143 7.20 11.39 -13.89
CA TYR A 143 8.22 11.55 -12.86
C TYR A 143 9.61 11.31 -13.46
N ARG A 144 10.65 11.90 -12.88
CA ARG A 144 12.03 11.58 -13.28
C ARG A 144 12.36 10.17 -12.84
N ASP A 145 13.04 9.39 -13.69
CA ASP A 145 13.44 8.02 -13.36
C ASP A 145 14.73 8.02 -12.52
N PRO A 146 14.67 7.71 -11.20
CA PRO A 146 15.84 7.73 -10.33
C PRO A 146 16.78 6.53 -10.56
N PHE A 147 16.34 5.50 -11.29
CA PHE A 147 17.11 4.29 -11.55
C PHE A 147 17.95 4.44 -12.81
N ARG A 148 17.37 5.05 -13.86
CA ARG A 148 18.07 5.30 -15.13
C ARG A 148 18.75 6.66 -15.18
N GLY A 149 18.24 7.65 -14.44
CA GLY A 149 18.74 9.03 -14.46
C GLY A 149 18.61 9.71 -15.83
N GLY A 150 19.28 10.85 -15.97
CA GLY A 150 19.25 11.67 -17.19
C GLY A 150 17.84 12.14 -17.54
N ASP A 151 17.49 12.01 -18.82
CA ASP A 151 16.19 12.42 -19.37
C ASP A 151 15.12 11.32 -19.31
N ASN A 152 15.41 10.19 -18.68
CA ASN A 152 14.47 9.07 -18.54
C ASN A 152 13.36 9.37 -17.55
N ILE A 153 12.21 8.75 -17.77
CA ILE A 153 10.99 9.05 -17.00
C ILE A 153 10.27 7.79 -16.55
N LEU A 154 9.59 7.92 -15.41
CA LEU A 154 8.50 7.04 -15.00
C LEU A 154 7.18 7.67 -15.39
N VAL A 155 6.23 6.84 -15.83
CA VAL A 155 4.91 7.23 -16.29
C VAL A 155 3.88 6.44 -15.51
N LEU A 156 3.14 7.10 -14.62
CA LEU A 156 1.97 6.50 -14.00
C LEU A 156 0.85 6.43 -15.03
N ALA A 157 0.22 5.27 -15.19
CA ALA A 157 -0.86 5.05 -16.15
C ALA A 157 -2.11 4.41 -15.51
N ASP A 158 -3.27 4.85 -15.98
CA ASP A 158 -4.55 4.20 -15.70
C ASP A 158 -4.78 3.02 -16.64
N THR A 159 -5.57 2.06 -16.17
CA THR A 159 -5.95 0.86 -16.93
C THR A 159 -7.39 0.96 -17.44
N TYR A 160 -7.57 0.63 -18.72
CA TYR A 160 -8.86 0.71 -19.41
C TYR A 160 -9.07 -0.50 -20.33
N GLU A 161 -10.30 -0.98 -20.44
CA GLU A 161 -10.71 -1.78 -21.58
C GLU A 161 -10.52 -0.97 -22.88
N PRO A 162 -10.00 -1.60 -23.94
CA PRO A 162 -9.76 -0.92 -25.20
C PRO A 162 -11.09 -0.51 -25.88
N PRO A 163 -11.07 0.59 -26.67
CA PRO A 163 -12.17 0.94 -27.57
C PRO A 163 -12.58 -0.21 -28.48
N ARG A 164 -13.89 -0.43 -28.65
CA ARG A 164 -14.45 -1.44 -29.56
C ARG A 164 -15.10 -0.79 -30.76
N VAL A 165 -14.98 -1.42 -31.92
CA VAL A 165 -15.77 -1.05 -33.09
C VAL A 165 -17.19 -1.57 -32.88
N LEU A 166 -18.14 -0.65 -32.74
CA LEU A 166 -19.55 -0.92 -32.57
C LEU A 166 -20.19 -1.37 -33.91
N PRO A 167 -21.32 -2.09 -33.89
CA PRO A 167 -22.00 -2.55 -35.11
C PRO A 167 -22.37 -1.44 -36.12
N ASN A 168 -22.49 -0.20 -35.65
CA ASN A 168 -22.78 0.98 -36.46
C ASN A 168 -21.51 1.65 -37.04
N GLY A 169 -20.34 1.03 -36.91
CA GLY A 169 -19.05 1.55 -37.39
C GLY A 169 -18.40 2.61 -36.51
N LYS A 170 -19.02 3.01 -35.38
CA LYS A 170 -18.40 3.93 -34.42
C LYS A 170 -17.44 3.20 -33.48
N VAL A 171 -16.49 3.93 -32.90
CA VAL A 171 -15.56 3.42 -31.89
C VAL A 171 -16.07 3.82 -30.50
N SER A 172 -16.21 2.87 -29.58
CA SER A 172 -16.61 3.16 -28.19
C SER A 172 -15.50 3.94 -27.47
N PRO A 173 -15.81 4.75 -26.44
CA PRO A 173 -14.76 5.23 -25.56
C PRO A 173 -14.11 4.04 -24.81
N PRO A 174 -12.86 4.19 -24.34
CA PRO A 174 -12.27 3.25 -23.40
C PRO A 174 -13.06 3.24 -22.08
N VAL A 175 -13.15 2.08 -21.44
CA VAL A 175 -13.91 1.89 -20.18
C VAL A 175 -12.94 1.60 -19.05
N PRO A 176 -12.97 2.32 -17.91
CA PRO A 176 -12.02 2.08 -16.82
C PRO A 176 -12.20 0.67 -16.26
N LEU A 177 -11.09 -0.03 -16.00
CA LEU A 177 -11.17 -1.34 -15.36
C LEU A 177 -11.73 -1.23 -13.92
N PRO A 178 -12.30 -2.32 -13.35
CA PRO A 178 -12.72 -2.34 -11.95
C PRO A 178 -11.60 -1.99 -10.94
N THR A 179 -10.35 -2.29 -11.30
CA THR A 179 -9.15 -1.98 -10.50
C THR A 179 -8.62 -0.56 -10.73
N ASN A 180 -9.20 0.21 -11.66
CA ASN A 180 -8.89 1.62 -11.87
C ASN A 180 -9.69 2.50 -10.89
N SER A 181 -9.27 2.47 -9.62
CA SER A 181 -9.83 3.30 -8.56
C SER A 181 -9.52 4.79 -8.72
N ARG A 182 -8.44 5.13 -9.45
CA ARG A 182 -8.04 6.50 -9.77
C ARG A 182 -9.14 7.25 -10.51
N HIS A 183 -9.82 6.60 -11.46
CA HIS A 183 -10.86 7.25 -12.26
C HIS A 183 -11.96 7.86 -11.39
N ALA A 184 -12.52 7.08 -10.46
CA ALA A 184 -13.57 7.57 -9.57
C ALA A 184 -13.03 8.58 -8.53
N ALA A 185 -11.78 8.44 -8.10
CA ALA A 185 -11.14 9.41 -7.22
C ALA A 185 -10.98 10.77 -7.93
N ALA A 186 -10.52 10.78 -9.18
CA ALA A 186 -10.37 11.99 -9.98
C ALA A 186 -11.70 12.75 -10.12
N GLU A 187 -12.80 12.04 -10.42
CA GLU A 187 -14.13 12.67 -10.49
C GLU A 187 -14.57 13.33 -9.17
N ALA A 188 -14.28 12.71 -8.03
CA ALA A 188 -14.60 13.29 -6.73
C ALA A 188 -13.72 14.51 -6.42
N MET A 189 -12.43 14.45 -6.76
CA MET A 189 -11.51 15.58 -6.58
C MET A 189 -11.89 16.77 -7.45
N ASP A 190 -12.32 16.53 -8.69
CA ASP A 190 -12.81 17.58 -9.59
C ASP A 190 -14.06 18.27 -9.02
N LYS A 191 -15.03 17.48 -8.51
CA LYS A 191 -16.24 18.02 -7.85
C LYS A 191 -15.90 18.82 -6.59
N ALA A 192 -14.83 18.45 -5.89
CA ALA A 192 -14.39 19.10 -4.66
C ALA A 192 -13.30 20.17 -4.87
N ALA A 193 -12.93 20.49 -6.11
CA ALA A 193 -11.77 21.34 -6.41
C ALA A 193 -11.80 22.70 -5.70
N ALA A 194 -12.99 23.31 -5.58
CA ALA A 194 -13.17 24.59 -4.90
C ALA A 194 -12.85 24.57 -3.38
N HIS A 195 -12.85 23.38 -2.77
CA HIS A 195 -12.49 23.19 -1.36
C HIS A 195 -10.99 23.00 -1.15
N GLU A 196 -10.21 22.74 -2.22
CA GLU A 196 -8.76 22.55 -2.15
C GLU A 196 -8.33 21.50 -1.09
N PRO A 197 -8.80 20.24 -1.23
CA PRO A 197 -8.48 19.17 -0.29
C PRO A 197 -7.00 18.82 -0.34
N TRP A 198 -6.33 18.83 0.82
CA TRP A 198 -4.94 18.43 0.99
C TRP A 198 -4.84 17.16 1.81
N PHE A 199 -3.92 16.29 1.41
CA PHE A 199 -3.65 15.02 2.06
C PHE A 199 -2.16 14.86 2.35
N GLY A 200 -1.83 14.28 3.50
CA GLY A 200 -0.51 13.76 3.82
C GLY A 200 -0.64 12.33 4.30
N ILE A 201 -0.01 11.38 3.62
CA ILE A 201 -0.15 9.95 3.96
C ILE A 201 1.17 9.45 4.56
N GLU A 202 1.05 8.87 5.76
CA GLU A 202 2.12 8.22 6.53
C GLU A 202 2.13 6.74 6.17
N GLN A 203 3.02 6.33 5.26
CA GLN A 203 3.11 4.95 4.78
C GLN A 203 4.07 4.14 5.65
N GLU A 204 3.53 3.33 6.54
CA GLU A 204 4.32 2.33 7.27
C GLU A 204 4.51 1.07 6.41
N TYR A 205 5.64 0.39 6.57
CA TYR A 205 5.95 -0.87 5.89
C TYR A 205 6.98 -1.67 6.68
N THR A 206 7.05 -2.98 6.43
CA THR A 206 8.06 -3.86 7.06
C THR A 206 8.98 -4.45 6.00
N VAL A 207 10.28 -4.42 6.28
CA VAL A 207 11.30 -5.03 5.43
C VAL A 207 11.49 -6.48 5.82
N LEU A 208 11.37 -7.38 4.85
CA LEU A 208 11.47 -8.82 5.01
C LEU A 208 12.69 -9.38 4.26
N ASP A 209 13.24 -10.47 4.77
CA ASP A 209 14.11 -11.34 3.98
C ASP A 209 13.29 -11.95 2.83
N ALA A 210 13.70 -11.67 1.58
CA ALA A 210 12.91 -12.02 0.40
C ALA A 210 12.69 -13.52 0.20
N ARG A 211 13.51 -14.38 0.84
CA ARG A 211 13.37 -15.84 0.76
C ARG A 211 12.49 -16.38 1.88
N THR A 212 12.82 -16.02 3.12
CA THR A 212 12.15 -16.58 4.31
C THR A 212 10.83 -15.89 4.62
N LYS A 213 10.60 -14.69 4.03
CA LYS A 213 9.49 -13.78 4.36
C LYS A 213 9.46 -13.37 5.84
N TRP A 214 10.57 -13.61 6.55
CA TRP A 214 10.73 -13.21 7.95
C TRP A 214 11.28 -11.79 8.03
N PRO A 215 10.94 -10.97 9.04
CA PRO A 215 11.46 -9.62 9.13
C PRO A 215 12.99 -9.56 9.10
N LEU A 216 13.52 -8.62 8.32
CA LEU A 216 14.94 -8.52 8.04
C LEU A 216 15.75 -8.40 9.33
N GLY A 217 16.84 -9.15 9.48
CA GLY A 217 17.73 -9.06 10.64
C GLY A 217 17.17 -9.64 11.95
N TRP A 218 15.97 -10.23 11.94
CA TRP A 218 15.47 -10.98 13.08
C TRP A 218 16.18 -12.34 13.21
N PRO A 219 16.30 -12.91 14.43
CA PRO A 219 16.89 -14.23 14.61
C PRO A 219 16.11 -15.31 13.84
N THR A 220 16.83 -16.24 13.20
CA THR A 220 16.22 -17.39 12.55
C THR A 220 15.38 -18.18 13.56
N ASN A 221 14.09 -18.41 13.24
CA ASN A 221 13.14 -19.07 14.13
C ASN A 221 13.04 -18.44 15.54
N GLY A 222 13.27 -17.12 15.64
CA GLY A 222 13.25 -16.40 16.90
C GLY A 222 12.82 -14.94 16.75
N PHE A 223 12.85 -14.26 17.88
CA PHE A 223 12.40 -12.87 18.03
C PHE A 223 13.55 -12.02 18.59
N PRO A 224 13.65 -10.74 18.19
CA PRO A 224 14.56 -9.80 18.85
C PRO A 224 14.05 -9.45 20.26
N GLY A 225 14.77 -8.55 20.95
CA GLY A 225 14.28 -8.01 22.23
C GLY A 225 12.94 -7.27 22.07
N PRO A 226 12.19 -7.06 23.17
CA PRO A 226 10.91 -6.36 23.14
C PRO A 226 10.96 -4.96 22.50
N GLN A 227 9.82 -4.49 22.00
CA GLN A 227 9.68 -3.15 21.42
C GLN A 227 10.01 -2.04 22.44
N GLY A 228 10.49 -0.90 21.93
CA GLY A 228 10.97 0.21 22.75
C GLY A 228 12.21 0.90 22.18
N PRO A 229 13.34 0.19 22.00
CA PRO A 229 14.58 0.79 21.52
C PRO A 229 14.64 1.04 20.01
N TYR A 230 13.62 0.64 19.24
CA TYR A 230 13.65 0.64 17.76
C TYR A 230 13.08 1.93 17.14
N TYR A 231 12.04 2.52 17.75
CA TYR A 231 11.41 3.74 17.24
C TYR A 231 12.42 4.89 17.19
N CYS A 232 12.58 5.50 16.02
CA CYS A 232 13.56 6.58 15.77
C CYS A 232 15.00 6.25 16.20
N ALA A 233 15.39 4.97 16.22
CA ALA A 233 16.70 4.54 16.71
C ALA A 233 17.86 4.96 15.80
N ALA A 234 19.04 5.12 16.40
CA ALA A 234 20.31 5.24 15.69
C ALA A 234 21.30 4.20 16.25
N GLY A 235 21.75 3.27 15.41
CA GLY A 235 22.73 2.24 15.78
C GLY A 235 22.41 0.86 15.24
N ALA A 236 23.46 0.05 15.10
CA ALA A 236 23.36 -1.35 14.69
C ALA A 236 22.49 -2.14 15.69
N GLY A 237 21.72 -3.10 15.17
CA GLY A 237 20.79 -3.91 15.98
C GLY A 237 19.47 -3.22 16.34
N CYS A 238 19.35 -1.89 16.14
CA CYS A 238 18.10 -1.16 16.36
C CYS A 238 17.51 -0.58 15.06
N ALA A 239 18.33 0.04 14.21
CA ALA A 239 17.91 0.63 12.94
C ALA A 239 18.22 -0.30 11.74
N ILE A 240 17.46 -1.38 11.60
CA ILE A 240 17.71 -2.44 10.61
C ILE A 240 17.18 -2.03 9.23
N GLY A 241 18.04 -2.05 8.20
CA GLY A 241 17.63 -1.79 6.80
C GLY A 241 17.66 -0.32 6.38
N ARG A 242 18.34 0.56 7.14
CA ARG A 242 18.40 2.01 6.84
C ARG A 242 18.88 2.34 5.42
N ASP A 243 19.78 1.55 4.84
CA ASP A 243 20.30 1.82 3.50
C ASP A 243 19.20 1.82 2.42
N LEU A 244 18.19 0.95 2.55
CA LEU A 244 17.01 0.95 1.69
C LEU A 244 16.22 2.25 1.84
N VAL A 245 16.02 2.71 3.08
CA VAL A 245 15.24 3.90 3.42
C VAL A 245 15.90 5.16 2.87
N GLU A 246 17.23 5.30 3.06
CA GLU A 246 18.00 6.43 2.55
C GLU A 246 18.06 6.45 1.01
N ALA A 247 18.17 5.28 0.38
CA ALA A 247 18.13 5.15 -1.07
C ALA A 247 16.74 5.54 -1.62
N HIS A 248 15.67 5.03 -1.01
CA HIS A 248 14.29 5.34 -1.37
C HIS A 248 13.98 6.83 -1.21
N LEU A 249 14.35 7.43 -0.08
CA LEU A 249 14.14 8.86 0.18
C LEU A 249 14.80 9.73 -0.91
N LYS A 250 16.07 9.45 -1.24
CA LYS A 250 16.78 10.17 -2.32
C LYS A 250 16.15 9.94 -3.69
N ALA A 251 15.70 8.71 -3.97
CA ALA A 251 15.04 8.38 -5.22
C ALA A 251 13.70 9.10 -5.38
N CYS A 252 12.89 9.18 -4.32
CA CYS A 252 11.66 9.96 -4.28
C CYS A 252 11.90 11.45 -4.51
N LEU A 253 12.89 12.04 -3.81
CA LEU A 253 13.27 13.45 -4.02
C LEU A 253 13.71 13.71 -5.47
N HIS A 254 14.52 12.80 -6.05
CA HIS A 254 14.94 12.91 -7.45
C HIS A 254 13.75 12.81 -8.42
N ALA A 255 12.82 11.89 -8.17
CA ALA A 255 11.63 11.69 -8.98
C ALA A 255 10.65 12.88 -8.93
N GLY A 256 10.79 13.75 -7.92
CA GLY A 256 9.87 14.87 -7.67
C GLY A 256 8.64 14.48 -6.84
N ILE A 257 8.70 13.34 -6.13
CA ILE A 257 7.69 12.97 -5.13
C ILE A 257 7.80 13.94 -3.96
N ASN A 258 6.67 14.45 -3.50
CA ASN A 258 6.56 15.35 -2.34
C ASN A 258 6.67 14.57 -1.03
N VAL A 259 7.79 13.86 -0.86
CA VAL A 259 8.14 13.17 0.38
C VAL A 259 8.51 14.19 1.45
N SER A 260 7.88 14.12 2.61
CA SER A 260 8.05 15.10 3.71
C SER A 260 8.88 14.59 4.88
N GLY A 261 9.13 13.28 4.96
CA GLY A 261 9.99 12.70 5.99
C GLY A 261 10.05 11.18 5.95
N VAL A 262 10.88 10.63 6.85
CA VAL A 262 11.01 9.20 7.15
C VAL A 262 11.32 9.00 8.63
N ASN A 263 10.94 7.86 9.18
CA ASN A 263 11.39 7.42 10.52
C ASN A 263 11.43 5.89 10.62
N ALA A 264 12.25 5.40 11.56
CA ALA A 264 12.17 4.01 11.99
C ALA A 264 10.93 3.85 12.88
N GLU A 265 10.15 2.79 12.64
CA GLU A 265 8.93 2.53 13.39
C GLU A 265 9.18 1.65 14.63
N VAL A 266 8.11 1.43 15.41
CA VAL A 266 8.17 0.74 16.70
C VAL A 266 8.65 -0.72 16.59
N MET A 267 8.20 -1.44 15.56
CA MET A 267 8.64 -2.82 15.32
C MET A 267 10.02 -2.82 14.63
N PRO A 268 10.98 -3.64 15.07
CA PRO A 268 12.27 -3.72 14.40
C PRO A 268 12.10 -4.17 12.95
N SER A 269 12.78 -3.46 12.04
CA SER A 269 12.67 -3.62 10.57
C SER A 269 11.39 -3.06 9.96
N GLN A 270 10.57 -2.36 10.76
CA GLN A 270 9.48 -1.52 10.30
C GLN A 270 9.96 -0.07 10.12
N TRP A 271 9.46 0.58 9.09
CA TRP A 271 9.81 1.95 8.72
C TRP A 271 8.57 2.68 8.23
N GLU A 272 8.64 4.01 8.25
CA GLU A 272 7.63 4.90 7.71
C GLU A 272 8.27 5.94 6.79
N TYR A 273 7.53 6.32 5.75
CA TYR A 273 7.78 7.55 5.00
C TYR A 273 6.48 8.33 4.79
N GLN A 274 6.57 9.65 4.75
CA GLN A 274 5.40 10.53 4.59
C GLN A 274 5.39 11.17 3.21
N VAL A 275 4.24 11.17 2.53
CA VAL A 275 4.04 11.87 1.25
C VAL A 275 2.95 12.91 1.43
N GLY A 276 3.28 14.18 1.16
CA GLY A 276 2.38 15.31 1.21
C GLY A 276 2.91 16.49 2.03
N PRO A 277 2.17 17.62 2.07
CA PRO A 277 0.79 17.74 1.60
C PRO A 277 0.66 17.72 0.07
N CYS A 278 -0.22 16.87 -0.46
CA CYS A 278 -0.59 16.80 -1.87
C CYS A 278 -2.05 17.23 -2.05
N THR A 279 -2.37 17.93 -3.14
CA THR A 279 -3.72 18.42 -3.42
C THR A 279 -4.49 17.43 -4.27
N GLY A 280 -5.69 17.04 -3.84
CA GLY A 280 -6.59 16.22 -4.66
C GLY A 280 -5.97 14.91 -5.15
N ILE A 281 -6.03 14.69 -6.47
CA ILE A 281 -5.60 13.44 -7.11
C ILE A 281 -4.10 13.17 -6.97
N ASP A 282 -3.28 14.20 -6.82
CA ASP A 282 -1.82 14.09 -6.66
C ASP A 282 -1.43 13.23 -5.46
N SER A 283 -2.26 13.19 -4.41
CA SER A 283 -1.99 12.36 -3.24
C SER A 283 -1.96 10.87 -3.58
N GLY A 284 -2.87 10.42 -4.46
CA GLY A 284 -2.90 9.03 -4.91
C GLY A 284 -1.78 8.72 -5.88
N ASP A 285 -1.57 9.62 -6.86
CA ASP A 285 -0.55 9.45 -7.90
C ASP A 285 0.85 9.33 -7.29
N GLN A 286 1.19 10.24 -6.36
CA GLN A 286 2.51 10.25 -5.74
C GLN A 286 2.71 9.11 -4.74
N MET A 287 1.67 8.68 -4.03
CA MET A 287 1.78 7.54 -3.11
C MET A 287 1.98 6.21 -3.85
N TRP A 288 1.29 5.98 -4.97
CA TRP A 288 1.54 4.79 -5.78
C TRP A 288 2.94 4.79 -6.40
N MET A 289 3.40 5.95 -6.88
CA MET A 289 4.74 6.06 -7.44
C MET A 289 5.85 5.98 -6.39
N SER A 290 5.63 6.48 -5.17
CA SER A 290 6.58 6.29 -4.07
C SER A 290 6.68 4.82 -3.66
N ARG A 291 5.55 4.07 -3.66
CA ARG A 291 5.55 2.62 -3.45
C ARG A 291 6.29 1.88 -4.55
N TYR A 292 6.10 2.25 -5.81
CA TYR A 292 6.86 1.69 -6.94
C TYR A 292 8.36 1.89 -6.75
N ILE A 293 8.78 3.12 -6.41
CA ILE A 293 10.19 3.41 -6.16
C ILE A 293 10.71 2.58 -4.98
N LEU A 294 9.95 2.43 -3.90
CA LEU A 294 10.33 1.63 -2.74
C LEU A 294 10.57 0.16 -3.10
N VAL A 295 9.63 -0.50 -3.80
CA VAL A 295 9.78 -1.91 -4.17
C VAL A 295 10.93 -2.12 -5.17
N ARG A 296 11.16 -1.14 -6.08
CA ARG A 296 12.31 -1.15 -7.00
C ARG A 296 13.64 -0.96 -6.27
N CYS A 297 13.70 -0.11 -5.25
CA CYS A 297 14.88 -0.01 -4.38
C CYS A 297 15.09 -1.33 -3.62
N ALA A 298 14.05 -1.92 -3.05
CA ALA A 298 14.13 -3.19 -2.31
C ALA A 298 14.68 -4.34 -3.18
N GLU A 299 14.27 -4.39 -4.46
CA GLU A 299 14.82 -5.32 -5.45
C GLU A 299 16.34 -5.21 -5.57
N LEU A 300 16.89 -3.99 -5.61
CA LEU A 300 18.35 -3.76 -5.68
C LEU A 300 19.11 -4.22 -4.44
N PHE A 301 18.44 -4.34 -3.30
CA PHE A 301 19.01 -4.89 -2.06
C PHE A 301 18.68 -6.37 -1.86
N ASN A 302 17.91 -7.00 -2.77
CA ASN A 302 17.40 -8.36 -2.65
C ASN A 302 16.64 -8.60 -1.31
N VAL A 303 15.83 -7.62 -0.93
CA VAL A 303 14.91 -7.69 0.22
C VAL A 303 13.48 -7.46 -0.25
N GLU A 304 12.51 -7.79 0.58
CA GLU A 304 11.10 -7.59 0.28
C GLU A 304 10.49 -6.52 1.16
N VAL A 305 9.51 -5.80 0.61
CA VAL A 305 8.70 -4.82 1.34
C VAL A 305 7.31 -5.37 1.48
N SER A 306 6.82 -5.46 2.70
CA SER A 306 5.43 -5.82 3.00
C SER A 306 4.65 -4.61 3.46
N PHE A 307 3.49 -4.41 2.84
CA PHE A 307 2.46 -3.48 3.28
C PHE A 307 1.34 -4.19 4.06
N ASP A 308 1.53 -5.45 4.49
CA ASP A 308 0.53 -6.14 5.33
C ASP A 308 0.31 -5.37 6.66
N PRO A 309 -0.94 -5.12 7.07
CA PRO A 309 -1.23 -4.35 8.28
C PRO A 309 -0.80 -5.01 9.59
N LYS A 310 -0.50 -6.31 9.58
CA LYS A 310 -0.04 -7.07 10.75
C LYS A 310 0.92 -8.19 10.30
N PRO A 311 2.16 -7.83 9.91
CA PRO A 311 3.11 -8.78 9.31
C PRO A 311 3.59 -9.84 10.29
N VAL A 312 3.61 -9.53 11.59
CA VAL A 312 3.91 -10.49 12.66
C VAL A 312 2.78 -10.48 13.70
N PRO A 313 2.18 -11.64 14.02
CA PRO A 313 1.14 -11.73 15.03
C PRO A 313 1.71 -11.52 16.45
N GLY A 314 0.83 -11.19 17.40
CA GLY A 314 1.19 -11.00 18.81
C GLY A 314 1.59 -9.57 19.16
N ASP A 315 2.52 -9.44 20.12
CA ASP A 315 2.95 -8.19 20.78
C ASP A 315 3.97 -7.39 19.96
N TRP A 316 3.69 -7.27 18.66
CA TRP A 316 4.45 -6.46 17.71
C TRP A 316 3.51 -5.45 17.08
N ASN A 317 3.97 -4.24 16.78
CA ASN A 317 3.14 -3.23 16.13
C ASN A 317 2.61 -3.74 14.78
N GLY A 318 1.42 -3.29 14.41
CA GLY A 318 0.95 -3.43 13.03
C GLY A 318 1.46 -2.27 12.18
N ALA A 319 1.13 -2.29 10.88
CA ALA A 319 1.49 -1.26 9.92
C ALA A 319 0.27 -0.44 9.47
N GLY A 320 0.33 0.86 9.72
CA GLY A 320 -0.69 1.84 9.37
C GLY A 320 -0.43 2.58 8.05
N GLY A 321 -1.45 3.30 7.61
CA GLY A 321 -1.38 4.23 6.50
C GLY A 321 -2.06 5.54 6.85
N HIS A 322 -1.64 6.20 7.95
CA HIS A 322 -2.41 7.32 8.50
C HIS A 322 -2.56 8.44 7.47
N VAL A 323 -3.76 9.00 7.37
CA VAL A 323 -4.05 10.06 6.38
C VAL A 323 -4.38 11.35 7.11
N ASN A 324 -3.44 12.28 7.05
CA ASN A 324 -3.62 13.66 7.43
C ASN A 324 -4.48 14.34 6.35
N TYR A 325 -5.55 15.02 6.74
CA TYR A 325 -6.49 15.64 5.81
C TYR A 325 -6.93 17.03 6.27
N SER A 326 -6.97 17.95 5.32
CA SER A 326 -7.51 19.30 5.49
C SER A 326 -8.13 19.81 4.20
N ASN A 327 -8.91 20.88 4.29
CA ASN A 327 -9.35 21.64 3.14
C ASN A 327 -9.34 23.13 3.47
N LYS A 328 -9.68 23.99 2.52
CA LYS A 328 -9.73 25.45 2.69
C LYS A 328 -10.51 25.87 3.93
N ALA A 329 -11.60 25.18 4.27
CA ALA A 329 -12.40 25.50 5.44
C ALA A 329 -11.70 25.10 6.75
N THR A 330 -11.08 23.92 6.83
CA THR A 330 -10.36 23.51 8.05
C THR A 330 -9.09 24.30 8.27
N ARG A 331 -8.45 24.80 7.21
CA ARG A 331 -7.25 25.66 7.28
C ARG A 331 -7.58 27.13 7.58
N ALA A 332 -8.84 27.55 7.47
CA ALA A 332 -9.23 28.94 7.73
C ALA A 332 -9.05 29.29 9.21
N ALA A 333 -8.32 30.36 9.50
CA ALA A 333 -8.11 30.85 10.86
C ALA A 333 -9.46 31.13 11.56
N GLU A 334 -9.50 30.92 12.88
CA GLU A 334 -10.67 31.09 13.76
C GLU A 334 -11.85 30.12 13.53
N THR A 335 -12.14 29.70 12.30
CA THR A 335 -13.30 28.86 11.96
C THR A 335 -12.94 27.41 11.65
N GLY A 336 -11.66 27.13 11.39
CA GLY A 336 -11.18 25.82 10.96
C GLY A 336 -11.43 24.71 11.96
N TRP A 337 -11.32 24.99 13.26
CA TRP A 337 -11.58 24.00 14.31
C TRP A 337 -13.04 23.52 14.30
N ALA A 338 -13.99 24.43 14.15
CA ALA A 338 -15.40 24.07 14.03
C ALA A 338 -15.66 23.23 12.76
N ALA A 339 -15.01 23.58 11.65
CA ALA A 339 -15.10 22.81 10.41
C ALA A 339 -14.54 21.38 10.59
N ILE A 340 -13.43 21.21 11.32
CA ILE A 340 -12.87 19.89 11.66
C ILE A 340 -13.89 19.08 12.47
N GLN A 341 -14.47 19.65 13.53
CA GLN A 341 -15.45 18.94 14.36
C GLN A 341 -16.66 18.45 13.54
N GLN A 342 -17.18 19.29 12.64
CA GLN A 342 -18.28 18.91 11.74
C GLN A 342 -17.90 17.79 10.78
N GLN A 343 -16.70 17.85 10.18
CA GLN A 343 -16.24 16.79 9.26
C GLN A 343 -16.00 15.47 9.99
N VAL A 344 -15.45 15.50 11.19
CA VAL A 344 -15.23 14.30 12.02
C VAL A 344 -16.56 13.66 12.44
N GLU A 345 -17.61 14.44 12.71
CA GLU A 345 -18.95 13.91 12.96
C GLU A 345 -19.52 13.17 11.73
N LYS A 346 -19.34 13.73 10.53
CA LYS A 346 -19.73 13.04 9.27
C LYS A 346 -18.96 11.72 9.09
N LEU A 347 -17.66 11.70 9.38
CA LEU A 347 -16.84 10.48 9.33
C LEU A 347 -17.34 9.40 10.30
N GLY A 348 -17.75 9.79 11.51
CA GLY A 348 -18.32 8.87 12.49
C GLY A 348 -19.58 8.17 11.98
N LYS A 349 -20.46 8.91 11.29
CA LYS A 349 -21.70 8.37 10.69
C LYS A 349 -21.45 7.38 9.55
N ARG A 350 -20.25 7.40 8.93
CA ARG A 350 -19.86 6.49 7.85
C ARG A 350 -18.70 5.56 8.24
N HIS A 351 -18.44 5.36 9.53
CA HIS A 351 -17.30 4.57 10.00
C HIS A 351 -17.19 3.20 9.31
N ALA A 352 -18.27 2.42 9.28
CA ALA A 352 -18.30 1.09 8.67
C ALA A 352 -17.96 1.12 7.16
N VAL A 353 -18.43 2.14 6.43
CA VAL A 353 -18.15 2.29 4.99
C VAL A 353 -16.66 2.56 4.76
N HIS A 354 -16.05 3.41 5.58
CA HIS A 354 -14.62 3.68 5.51
C HIS A 354 -13.80 2.44 5.85
N ILE A 355 -14.10 1.75 6.97
CA ILE A 355 -13.38 0.54 7.40
C ILE A 355 -13.38 -0.54 6.31
N ALA A 356 -14.52 -0.78 5.66
CA ALA A 356 -14.63 -1.76 4.58
C ALA A 356 -13.72 -1.48 3.37
N ALA A 357 -13.26 -0.24 3.21
CA ALA A 357 -12.44 0.21 2.09
C ALA A 357 -11.01 0.62 2.48
N TYR A 358 -10.64 0.45 3.76
CA TYR A 358 -9.40 0.97 4.35
C TYR A 358 -8.27 -0.06 4.41
N GLY A 359 -8.33 -1.06 3.53
CA GLY A 359 -7.33 -2.12 3.37
C GLY A 359 -7.76 -3.45 3.98
N GLU A 360 -7.51 -4.54 3.26
CA GLU A 360 -7.79 -5.91 3.70
C GLU A 360 -6.84 -6.33 4.83
N GLY A 361 -7.33 -7.11 5.80
CA GLY A 361 -6.53 -7.61 6.92
C GLY A 361 -6.43 -6.66 8.12
N ASN A 362 -7.10 -5.51 8.04
CA ASN A 362 -7.04 -4.46 9.04
C ASN A 362 -7.63 -4.89 10.40
N GLU A 363 -8.48 -5.92 10.43
CA GLU A 363 -9.01 -6.55 11.65
C GLU A 363 -7.91 -7.14 12.54
N ARG A 364 -6.77 -7.54 11.96
CA ARG A 364 -5.60 -8.01 12.71
C ARG A 364 -4.81 -6.88 13.37
N ARG A 365 -5.01 -5.64 12.90
CA ARG A 365 -4.30 -4.43 13.37
C ARG A 365 -5.15 -3.63 14.34
N LEU A 366 -6.37 -3.25 13.95
CA LEU A 366 -7.28 -2.38 14.71
C LEU A 366 -7.97 -3.10 15.88
N THR A 367 -7.19 -3.39 16.92
CA THR A 367 -7.60 -4.20 18.06
C THR A 367 -7.80 -3.40 19.35
N GLY A 368 -7.58 -2.08 19.31
CA GLY A 368 -7.54 -1.22 20.51
C GLY A 368 -6.22 -1.29 21.29
N LYS A 369 -5.27 -2.13 20.85
CA LYS A 369 -3.92 -2.25 21.41
C LYS A 369 -2.89 -1.62 20.47
N HIS A 370 -1.64 -1.46 20.94
CA HIS A 370 -0.51 -0.95 20.14
C HIS A 370 -0.82 0.37 19.42
N GLU A 371 -1.40 1.33 20.16
CA GLU A 371 -1.72 2.67 19.64
C GLU A 371 -2.72 2.71 18.48
N THR A 372 -3.58 1.69 18.37
CA THR A 372 -4.69 1.64 17.39
C THR A 372 -6.05 1.75 18.08
N SER A 373 -7.08 2.19 17.35
CA SER A 373 -8.47 2.09 17.82
C SER A 373 -9.05 0.70 17.61
N SER A 374 -10.20 0.42 18.21
CA SER A 374 -11.09 -0.68 17.81
C SER A 374 -11.51 -0.51 16.34
N MET A 375 -11.65 -1.61 15.61
CA MET A 375 -12.21 -1.60 14.25
C MET A 375 -13.71 -1.33 14.22
N ASN A 376 -14.43 -1.61 15.33
CA ASN A 376 -15.89 -1.53 15.39
C ASN A 376 -16.39 -0.17 15.87
N ASP A 377 -15.59 0.51 16.69
CA ASP A 377 -16.00 1.72 17.40
C ASP A 377 -15.27 2.94 16.85
N PHE A 378 -16.04 3.91 16.38
CA PHE A 378 -15.48 5.21 16.00
C PHE A 378 -15.20 6.06 17.23
N SER A 379 -14.00 6.62 17.30
CA SER A 379 -13.61 7.57 18.33
C SER A 379 -12.72 8.67 17.76
N TRP A 380 -12.71 9.83 18.41
CA TRP A 380 -11.77 10.89 18.05
C TRP A 380 -11.33 11.68 19.28
N GLY A 381 -10.16 12.31 19.21
CA GLY A 381 -9.66 13.13 20.31
C GLY A 381 -8.44 13.96 19.99
N VAL A 382 -8.22 15.00 20.80
CA VAL A 382 -7.02 15.85 20.72
C VAL A 382 -5.83 15.09 21.31
N ALA A 383 -4.76 14.97 20.52
CA ALA A 383 -3.53 14.26 20.87
C ALA A 383 -3.74 12.80 21.37
N ASN A 384 -4.84 12.16 20.97
CA ASN A 384 -5.15 10.79 21.37
C ASN A 384 -4.75 9.80 20.27
N ARG A 385 -3.64 9.08 20.45
CA ARG A 385 -3.20 8.03 19.52
C ARG A 385 -4.14 6.82 19.52
N GLY A 386 -4.81 6.49 20.64
CA GLY A 386 -5.75 5.36 20.68
C GLY A 386 -7.09 5.61 19.96
N ALA A 387 -7.32 6.81 19.42
CA ALA A 387 -8.56 7.15 18.74
C ALA A 387 -8.50 6.86 17.24
N SER A 388 -9.68 6.71 16.61
CA SER A 388 -9.79 6.52 15.16
C SER A 388 -9.36 7.76 14.39
N ILE A 389 -9.79 8.94 14.84
CA ILE A 389 -9.34 10.23 14.32
C ILE A 389 -8.58 10.98 15.42
N ARG A 390 -7.37 11.43 15.10
CA ARG A 390 -6.57 12.27 15.99
C ARG A 390 -6.53 13.69 15.47
N VAL A 391 -6.61 14.65 16.39
CA VAL A 391 -6.38 16.06 16.11
C VAL A 391 -5.10 16.50 16.83
N GLY A 392 -4.23 17.24 16.14
CA GLY A 392 -3.00 17.80 16.71
C GLY A 392 -3.28 18.68 17.94
N ARG A 393 -2.36 18.67 18.91
CA ARG A 393 -2.53 19.39 20.18
C ARG A 393 -2.74 20.90 20.01
N LEU A 394 -2.11 21.49 18.99
CA LEU A 394 -2.18 22.93 18.72
C LEU A 394 -3.39 23.34 17.89
N VAL A 395 -4.05 22.42 17.18
CA VAL A 395 -5.19 22.76 16.30
C VAL A 395 -6.35 23.44 17.05
N PRO A 396 -6.77 23.02 18.27
CA PRO A 396 -7.78 23.76 19.01
C PRO A 396 -7.32 25.13 19.51
N VAL A 397 -6.01 25.32 19.69
CA VAL A 397 -5.40 26.59 20.13
C VAL A 397 -5.30 27.58 18.97
N GLU A 398 -4.79 27.12 17.83
CA GLU A 398 -4.67 27.87 16.57
C GLU A 398 -6.03 28.02 15.86
N LYS A 399 -7.01 27.22 16.28
CA LYS A 399 -8.38 27.15 15.76
C LYS A 399 -8.46 26.83 14.27
N CYS A 400 -7.42 26.22 13.70
CA CYS A 400 -7.39 25.76 12.32
C CYS A 400 -6.33 24.68 12.13
N GLY A 401 -6.35 24.01 10.98
CA GLY A 401 -5.34 23.03 10.58
C GLY A 401 -5.92 21.80 9.90
N TYR A 402 -5.45 20.64 10.33
CA TYR A 402 -5.78 19.32 9.78
C TYR A 402 -6.12 18.33 10.90
N TYR A 403 -6.65 17.17 10.51
CA TYR A 403 -6.80 16.01 11.39
C TYR A 403 -6.25 14.77 10.71
N GLU A 404 -5.99 13.74 11.51
CA GLU A 404 -5.32 12.49 11.11
C GLU A 404 -6.31 11.33 11.23
N ASP A 405 -6.66 10.70 10.10
CA ASP A 405 -7.40 9.45 10.08
C ASP A 405 -6.44 8.27 10.25
N ARG A 406 -6.49 7.61 11.40
CA ARG A 406 -5.54 6.54 11.78
C ARG A 406 -6.02 5.14 11.41
N ARG A 407 -7.22 5.05 10.84
CA ARG A 407 -7.89 3.80 10.49
C ARG A 407 -7.37 3.10 9.23
N PRO A 408 -6.85 3.78 8.19
CA PRO A 408 -6.32 3.08 7.03
C PRO A 408 -5.14 2.17 7.39
N ALA A 409 -5.14 0.97 6.83
CA ALA A 409 -4.04 0.02 6.89
C ALA A 409 -2.89 0.45 5.97
N SER A 410 -1.68 -0.08 6.18
CA SER A 410 -0.53 0.16 5.31
C SER A 410 -0.74 -0.26 3.85
N ASN A 411 -1.59 -1.25 3.57
CA ASN A 411 -1.94 -1.68 2.21
C ASN A 411 -3.10 -0.89 1.59
N LEU A 412 -3.46 0.29 2.13
CA LEU A 412 -4.56 1.09 1.60
C LEU A 412 -4.38 1.38 0.10
N ASP A 413 -5.49 1.50 -0.64
CA ASP A 413 -5.47 2.20 -1.93
C ASP A 413 -5.67 3.70 -1.68
N PRO A 414 -4.65 4.55 -1.92
CA PRO A 414 -4.73 5.98 -1.65
C PRO A 414 -5.82 6.67 -2.48
N TYR A 415 -6.19 6.16 -3.66
CA TYR A 415 -7.31 6.73 -4.43
C TYR A 415 -8.65 6.50 -3.72
N VAL A 416 -8.87 5.28 -3.21
CA VAL A 416 -10.10 4.93 -2.51
C VAL A 416 -10.23 5.72 -1.20
N VAL A 417 -9.17 5.77 -0.40
CA VAL A 417 -9.19 6.45 0.90
C VAL A 417 -9.40 7.95 0.75
N THR A 418 -8.65 8.61 -0.13
CA THR A 418 -8.76 10.06 -0.34
C THR A 418 -10.12 10.43 -0.94
N ARG A 419 -10.64 9.64 -1.88
CA ARG A 419 -12.01 9.80 -2.42
C ARG A 419 -13.05 9.73 -1.31
N LEU A 420 -13.01 8.70 -0.46
CA LEU A 420 -14.01 8.52 0.60
C LEU A 420 -13.96 9.64 1.64
N LEU A 421 -12.78 10.15 1.98
CA LEU A 421 -12.64 11.32 2.84
C LEU A 421 -13.33 12.53 2.22
N VAL A 422 -13.09 12.82 0.95
CA VAL A 422 -13.70 13.96 0.24
C VAL A 422 -15.21 13.79 0.10
N GLU A 423 -15.68 12.64 -0.35
CA GLU A 423 -17.11 12.36 -0.50
C GLU A 423 -17.85 12.59 0.83
N THR A 424 -17.38 11.95 1.91
CA THR A 424 -18.03 12.04 3.22
C THR A 424 -17.99 13.45 3.81
N THR A 425 -16.91 14.19 3.61
CA THR A 425 -16.70 15.46 4.33
C THR A 425 -17.18 16.67 3.54
N LEU A 426 -17.14 16.61 2.20
CA LEU A 426 -17.37 17.76 1.31
C LEU A 426 -18.54 17.59 0.35
N LEU A 427 -18.85 16.37 -0.11
CA LEU A 427 -19.84 16.15 -1.17
C LEU A 427 -21.17 15.55 -0.68
N MET A 428 -21.26 15.23 0.60
CA MET A 428 -22.46 14.71 1.28
C MET A 428 -23.12 15.70 2.23
#